data_AF-A0A5S6PYZ3-F1
#
_entry.id   AF-A0A5S6PYZ3-F1
#
_cell.length_a   1.000
_cell.length_b   1.000
_cell.length_c   1.000
_cell.angle_alpha   90.00
_cell.angle_beta   90.00
_cell.angle_gamma   90.00
#
_symmetry.space_group_name_H-M   'P 1'
#
loop_
_entity.id
_entity.type
_entity.pdbx_description
1 polymer ?
#
loop_
_entity_poly.entity_id
_entity_poly.type
_entity_poly.pdbx_seq_one_letter_code
_entity_poly.pdbx_strand_id
1 'polypeptide(L)'
;MPDTIVSDNGTQFTALEFKEFCAENGIQLIFTPPGHPKSNGQAERFVDILKRSLLKMKGEGPLTKLVDRFLLHYRSTPNPCFNYSKSPAEVFLSLPMQTANSLMLPTKECKRPEPDAPRSPADAFRSRAFKPGGRVYVLNNQGTPKWIAGDVVTRRGKVV
;
A
#
# COMPACT_ATOMS: atom_id res chain seq x y z
N MET A 1 12.02 -11.34 -10.21
CA MET A 1 12.40 -9.92 -10.07
C MET A 1 11.14 -9.07 -10.22
N PRO A 2 11.03 -7.91 -9.56
CA PRO A 2 9.93 -6.97 -9.80
C PRO A 2 10.11 -6.27 -11.15
N ASP A 3 9.01 -5.95 -11.82
CA ASP A 3 9.05 -5.20 -13.08
C ASP A 3 9.33 -3.70 -12.86
N THR A 4 8.95 -3.18 -11.69
CA THR A 4 9.05 -1.75 -11.37
C THR A 4 9.35 -1.54 -9.90
N ILE A 5 10.24 -0.59 -9.60
CA ILE A 5 10.51 -0.08 -8.26
C ILE A 5 10.12 1.40 -8.23
N VAL A 6 9.28 1.76 -7.27
CA VAL A 6 8.92 3.16 -7.00
C VAL A 6 9.62 3.59 -5.73
N SER A 7 10.42 4.67 -5.78
CA SER A 7 11.16 5.17 -4.63
C SER A 7 11.11 6.70 -4.51
N ASP A 8 11.56 7.21 -3.38
CA ASP A 8 11.82 8.64 -3.21
C ASP A 8 13.14 9.06 -3.87
N ASN A 9 13.40 10.37 -3.87
CA ASN A 9 14.63 10.93 -4.42
C ASN A 9 15.82 10.81 -3.45
N GLY A 10 15.83 9.78 -2.58
CA GLY A 10 16.96 9.50 -1.71
C GLY A 10 18.24 9.28 -2.50
N THR A 11 19.38 9.74 -1.98
CA THR A 11 20.68 9.61 -2.64
C THR A 11 21.04 8.16 -2.96
N GLN A 12 20.69 7.24 -2.06
CA GLN A 12 20.87 5.79 -2.24
C GLN A 12 20.11 5.21 -3.45
N PHE A 13 18.99 5.79 -3.84
CA PHE A 13 18.19 5.32 -4.98
C PHE A 13 18.47 6.11 -6.27
N THR A 14 19.06 7.30 -6.16
CA THR A 14 19.44 8.15 -7.29
C THR A 14 20.89 7.93 -7.76
N ALA A 15 21.69 7.22 -6.95
CA ALA A 15 23.04 6.76 -7.24
C ALA A 15 23.11 6.01 -8.59
N LEU A 16 24.26 6.13 -9.26
CA LEU A 16 24.47 5.54 -10.59
C LEU A 16 24.45 4.01 -10.50
N GLU A 17 25.11 3.46 -9.48
CA GLU A 17 25.25 2.03 -9.24
C GLU A 17 23.89 1.34 -9.11
N PHE A 18 22.92 2.00 -8.46
CA PHE A 18 21.57 1.46 -8.31
C PHE A 18 20.77 1.54 -9.61
N LYS A 19 20.95 2.59 -10.41
CA LYS A 19 20.31 2.71 -11.74
C LYS A 19 20.82 1.66 -12.70
N GLU A 20 22.13 1.43 -12.72
CA GLU A 20 22.76 0.38 -13.52
C GLU A 20 22.25 -0.99 -13.11
N PHE A 21 22.23 -1.30 -11.81
CA PHE A 21 21.63 -2.53 -11.31
C PHE A 21 20.18 -2.73 -11.77
N CYS A 22 19.34 -1.69 -11.70
CA CYS A 22 17.97 -1.76 -12.19
C CYS A 22 17.90 -2.01 -13.70
N ALA A 23 18.72 -1.29 -14.48
CA ALA A 23 18.75 -1.44 -15.93
C ALA A 23 19.19 -2.85 -16.37
N GLU A 24 20.25 -3.39 -15.75
CA GLU A 24 20.76 -4.74 -16.01
C GLU A 24 19.73 -5.83 -15.69
N ASN A 25 18.91 -5.62 -14.66
CA ASN A 25 17.87 -6.56 -14.26
C ASN A 25 16.51 -6.32 -14.93
N GLY A 26 16.42 -5.36 -15.88
CA GLY A 26 15.18 -5.01 -16.57
C GLY A 26 14.12 -4.38 -15.67
N ILE A 27 14.53 -3.77 -14.55
CA ILE A 27 13.65 -3.17 -13.56
C ILE A 27 13.44 -1.69 -13.91
N GLN A 28 12.18 -1.26 -14.06
CA GLN A 28 11.86 0.14 -14.24
C GLN A 28 11.93 0.90 -12.91
N LEU A 29 12.86 1.85 -12.77
CA LEU A 29 12.96 2.70 -11.59
C LEU A 29 12.16 4.00 -11.78
N ILE A 30 11.16 4.23 -10.92
CA ILE A 30 10.29 5.41 -10.94
C ILE A 30 10.49 6.21 -9.64
N PHE A 31 10.73 7.51 -9.78
CA PHE A 31 10.88 8.39 -8.63
C PHE A 31 9.59 9.15 -8.33
N THR A 32 9.28 9.28 -7.04
CA THR A 32 8.15 10.07 -6.58
C THR A 32 8.45 11.57 -6.75
N PRO A 33 7.47 12.37 -7.24
CA PRO A 33 7.70 13.79 -7.46
C PRO A 33 7.90 14.53 -6.12
N PRO A 34 8.73 15.58 -6.10
CA PRO A 34 8.93 16.41 -4.91
C PRO A 34 7.59 16.95 -4.39
N GLY A 35 7.34 16.81 -3.09
CA GLY A 35 6.09 17.28 -2.46
C GLY A 35 4.90 16.32 -2.55
N HIS A 36 5.09 15.07 -2.98
CA HIS A 36 4.03 14.06 -3.00
C HIS A 36 4.31 12.84 -2.09
N PRO A 37 4.39 13.02 -0.75
CA PRO A 37 4.74 11.95 0.19
C PRO A 37 3.78 10.76 0.16
N LYS A 38 2.52 10.99 -0.25
CA LYS A 38 1.51 9.92 -0.40
C LYS A 38 1.95 8.82 -1.37
N SER A 39 2.77 9.12 -2.38
CA SER A 39 3.21 8.12 -3.36
C SER A 39 4.10 7.04 -2.74
N ASN A 40 4.84 7.36 -1.66
CA ASN A 40 5.62 6.38 -0.89
C ASN A 40 4.93 6.00 0.43
N GLY A 41 3.67 6.42 0.62
CA GLY A 41 2.97 6.30 1.91
C GLY A 41 2.76 4.85 2.35
N GLN A 42 2.71 3.88 1.43
CA GLN A 42 2.62 2.46 1.78
C GLN A 42 3.91 1.95 2.44
N ALA A 43 5.07 2.31 1.89
CA ALA A 43 6.36 1.94 2.49
C ALA A 43 6.56 2.64 3.84
N GLU A 44 6.22 3.92 3.94
CA GLU A 44 6.26 4.67 5.21
C GLU A 44 5.35 4.05 6.26
N ARG A 45 4.12 3.68 5.88
CA ARG A 45 3.16 3.04 6.79
C ARG A 45 3.67 1.68 7.26
N PHE A 46 4.28 0.90 6.37
CA PHE A 46 4.91 -0.37 6.74
C PHE A 46 6.03 -0.16 7.76
N VAL A 47 6.91 0.83 7.55
CA VAL A 47 8.00 1.16 8.47
C VAL A 47 7.47 1.59 9.84
N ASP A 48 6.39 2.37 9.89
CA ASP A 48 5.73 2.76 11.15
C ASP A 48 5.19 1.53 11.90
N ILE A 49 4.50 0.62 11.19
CA ILE A 49 4.00 -0.65 11.78
C ILE A 49 5.15 -1.50 12.33
N LEU A 50 6.24 -1.65 11.57
CA LEU A 50 7.44 -2.37 11.98
C LEU A 50 8.02 -1.76 13.27
N LYS A 51 8.24 -0.45 13.30
CA LYS A 51 8.79 0.25 14.47
C LYS A 51 7.92 0.05 15.70
N ARG A 52 6.60 0.21 15.59
CA ARG A 52 5.66 -0.02 16.70
C ARG A 52 5.71 -1.45 17.20
N SER A 53 5.81 -2.43 16.30
CA SER A 53 5.92 -3.83 16.69
C SER A 53 7.25 -4.12 17.41
N LEU A 54 8.36 -3.62 16.89
CA LEU A 54 9.68 -3.78 17.53
C LEU A 54 9.73 -3.13 18.92
N LEU A 55 9.10 -1.96 19.09
CA LEU A 55 8.98 -1.31 20.40
C LEU A 55 8.20 -2.16 21.42
N LYS A 56 7.16 -2.86 20.97
CA LYS A 56 6.38 -3.78 21.83
C LYS A 56 7.16 -5.02 22.23
N MET A 57 8.01 -5.52 21.33
CA MET A 57 8.82 -6.73 21.54
C MET A 57 10.21 -6.44 22.13
N LYS A 58 10.43 -5.21 22.61
CA LYS A 58 11.72 -4.77 23.13
C LYS A 58 12.10 -5.60 24.36
N GLY A 59 13.27 -6.22 24.32
CA GLY A 59 13.79 -7.06 25.40
C GLY A 59 13.51 -8.55 25.24
N GLU A 60 12.77 -8.98 24.22
CA GLU A 60 12.47 -10.40 23.98
C GLU A 60 13.56 -11.17 23.22
N GLY A 61 14.65 -10.49 22.82
CA GLY A 61 15.78 -11.14 22.15
C GLY A 61 16.58 -10.23 21.22
N PRO A 62 17.51 -10.81 20.43
CA PRO A 62 18.29 -10.06 19.44
C PRO A 62 17.39 -9.51 18.34
N LEU A 63 17.74 -8.33 17.83
CA LEU A 63 16.93 -7.59 16.84
C LEU A 63 16.60 -8.40 15.59
N THR A 64 17.53 -9.23 15.10
CA THR A 64 17.33 -10.07 13.92
C THR A 64 16.15 -11.02 14.09
N LYS A 65 16.09 -11.75 15.21
CA LYS A 65 14.97 -12.65 15.53
C LYS A 65 13.65 -11.90 15.69
N LEU A 66 13.68 -10.69 16.24
CA LEU A 66 12.48 -9.86 16.38
C LEU A 66 11.93 -9.41 15.02
N VAL A 67 12.81 -9.04 14.09
CA VAL A 67 12.44 -8.68 12.72
C VAL A 67 11.88 -9.91 11.98
N ASP A 68 12.52 -11.07 12.08
CA ASP A 68 12.03 -12.29 11.44
C ASP A 68 10.64 -12.68 11.96
N ARG A 69 10.45 -12.62 13.29
CA ARG A 69 9.16 -12.88 13.93
C ARG A 69 8.09 -11.88 13.51
N PHE A 70 8.43 -10.58 13.45
CA PHE A 70 7.52 -9.55 12.94
C PHE A 70 7.11 -9.85 11.50
N LEU A 71 8.08 -10.12 10.63
CA LEU A 71 7.82 -10.36 9.21
C LEU A 71 6.96 -11.60 9.00
N LEU A 72 7.18 -12.67 9.77
CA LEU A 72 6.32 -13.86 9.76
C LEU A 72 4.87 -13.51 10.12
N HIS A 73 4.65 -12.77 11.20
CA HIS A 73 3.32 -12.37 11.63
C HIS A 73 2.65 -11.42 10.64
N TYR A 74 3.36 -10.40 10.15
CA TYR A 74 2.84 -9.45 9.18
C TYR A 74 2.41 -10.15 7.90
N ARG A 75 3.21 -11.10 7.40
CA ARG A 75 2.91 -11.84 6.16
C ARG A 75 1.77 -12.85 6.29
N SER A 76 1.53 -13.39 7.48
CA SER A 76 0.50 -14.42 7.74
C SER A 76 -0.80 -13.87 8.34
N THR A 77 -0.82 -12.64 8.82
CA THR A 77 -2.02 -12.05 9.43
C THR A 77 -2.99 -11.55 8.35
N PRO A 78 -4.25 -12.01 8.34
CA PRO A 78 -5.27 -11.50 7.44
C PRO A 78 -5.47 -10.00 7.60
N ASN A 79 -5.57 -9.27 6.49
CA ASN A 79 -5.83 -7.84 6.50
C ASN A 79 -7.23 -7.55 5.94
N PRO A 80 -8.08 -6.78 6.66
CA PRO A 80 -9.39 -6.36 6.18
C PRO A 80 -9.38 -5.71 4.78
N CYS A 81 -8.29 -5.02 4.43
CA CYS A 81 -8.15 -4.36 3.12
C CYS A 81 -7.96 -5.33 1.94
N PHE A 82 -7.58 -6.59 2.17
CA PHE A 82 -7.37 -7.60 1.12
C PHE A 82 -8.54 -8.59 1.06
N ASN A 83 -9.72 -8.11 0.65
CA ASN A 83 -10.95 -8.90 0.58
C ASN A 83 -11.32 -9.57 1.93
N TYR A 84 -11.11 -8.86 3.03
CA TYR A 84 -11.55 -9.21 4.39
C TYR A 84 -11.01 -10.50 5.01
N SER A 85 -10.16 -11.27 4.32
CA SER A 85 -9.66 -12.54 4.86
C SER A 85 -8.28 -12.97 4.37
N LYS A 86 -7.67 -12.27 3.42
CA LYS A 86 -6.37 -12.68 2.88
C LYS A 86 -5.21 -12.00 3.60
N SER A 87 -4.18 -12.76 3.86
CA SER A 87 -2.89 -12.29 4.34
C SER A 87 -2.02 -11.76 3.20
N PRO A 88 -1.01 -10.90 3.46
CA PRO A 88 -0.11 -10.41 2.42
C PRO A 88 0.59 -11.53 1.65
N ALA A 89 0.97 -12.62 2.31
CA ALA A 89 1.60 -13.77 1.64
C ALA A 89 0.64 -14.53 0.73
N GLU A 90 -0.63 -14.67 1.12
CA GLU A 90 -1.66 -15.28 0.25
C GLU A 90 -1.95 -14.42 -0.97
N VAL A 91 -1.94 -13.09 -0.83
CA VAL A 91 -2.08 -12.20 -1.98
C VAL A 91 -0.88 -12.32 -2.92
N PHE A 92 0.32 -12.47 -2.37
CA PHE A 92 1.56 -12.54 -3.15
C PHE A 92 1.80 -13.90 -3.82
N LEU A 93 1.60 -15.00 -3.08
CA LEU A 93 1.90 -16.37 -3.53
C LEU A 93 0.66 -17.18 -3.91
N SER A 94 -0.55 -16.67 -3.65
CA SER A 94 -1.80 -17.42 -3.78
C SER A 94 -1.86 -18.71 -2.94
N LEU A 95 -0.99 -18.83 -1.93
CA LEU A 95 -0.90 -19.98 -1.03
C LEU A 95 -1.05 -19.54 0.43
N PRO A 96 -1.84 -20.27 1.24
CA PRO A 96 -1.91 -20.01 2.68
C PRO A 96 -0.59 -20.39 3.35
N MET A 97 -0.03 -19.47 4.13
CA MET A 97 1.14 -19.76 4.95
C MET A 97 0.74 -20.62 6.15
N GLN A 98 1.27 -21.84 6.24
CA GLN A 98 1.12 -22.65 7.43
C GLN A 98 1.95 -22.05 8.58
N THR A 99 1.25 -21.66 9.64
CA THR A 99 1.84 -21.15 10.88
C THR A 99 1.25 -21.91 12.06
N ALA A 100 1.88 -21.84 13.23
CA ALA A 100 1.35 -22.48 14.45
C ALA A 100 -0.10 -22.05 14.75
N ASN A 101 -0.45 -20.78 14.49
CA ASN A 101 -1.80 -20.26 14.65
C ASN A 101 -2.79 -20.87 13.64
N SER A 102 -2.34 -21.20 12.42
CA SER A 102 -3.16 -21.87 11.42
C SER A 102 -3.52 -23.30 11.83
N LEU A 103 -2.66 -23.98 12.60
CA LEU A 103 -2.91 -25.33 13.12
C LEU A 103 -3.88 -25.34 14.31
N MET A 104 -4.02 -24.21 15.00
CA MET A 104 -4.93 -24.05 16.14
C MET A 104 -6.38 -23.75 15.71
N LEU A 105 -6.59 -23.32 14.47
CA LEU A 105 -7.93 -23.04 13.95
C LEU A 105 -8.57 -24.36 13.46
N PRO A 106 -9.81 -24.68 13.88
CA PRO A 106 -10.51 -25.85 13.37
C PRO A 106 -10.65 -25.77 11.85
N THR A 107 -10.24 -26.82 11.14
CA THR A 107 -10.43 -27.00 9.68
C THR A 107 -11.90 -27.23 9.36
N LYS A 108 -12.80 -26.33 9.75
CA LYS A 108 -14.18 -26.40 9.29
C LYS A 108 -14.18 -25.90 7.86
N GLU A 109 -14.60 -26.76 6.92
CA GLU A 109 -15.06 -26.30 5.61
C GLU A 109 -16.07 -25.18 5.84
N CYS A 110 -15.64 -23.94 5.63
CA CYS A 110 -16.53 -22.81 5.75
C CYS A 110 -17.47 -22.88 4.54
N LYS A 111 -18.61 -23.57 4.69
CA LYS A 111 -19.78 -23.30 3.87
C LYS A 111 -20.13 -21.84 4.13
N ARG A 112 -19.58 -20.97 3.27
CA ARG A 112 -19.87 -19.54 3.28
C ARG A 112 -21.38 -19.39 3.13
N PRO A 113 -22.06 -18.54 3.94
CA PRO A 113 -23.24 -17.89 3.39
C PRO A 113 -22.78 -17.18 2.12
N GLU A 114 -23.46 -17.46 1.01
CA GLU A 114 -23.34 -16.69 -0.23
C GLU A 114 -23.27 -15.20 0.14
N PRO A 115 -22.35 -14.42 -0.44
CA PRO A 115 -22.28 -13.00 -0.13
C PRO A 115 -23.67 -12.40 -0.32
N ASP A 116 -24.23 -11.85 0.76
CA ASP A 116 -25.49 -11.12 0.70
C ASP A 116 -25.43 -10.19 -0.51
N ALA A 117 -26.53 -10.19 -1.28
CA ALA A 117 -26.70 -9.41 -2.50
C ALA A 117 -26.06 -8.01 -2.35
N PRO A 118 -25.41 -7.47 -3.40
CA PRO A 118 -24.66 -6.22 -3.31
C PRO A 118 -25.50 -5.17 -2.60
N ARG A 119 -25.05 -4.77 -1.40
CA ARG A 119 -25.65 -3.65 -0.68
C ARG A 119 -25.62 -2.46 -1.63
N SER A 120 -26.80 -1.89 -1.87
CA SER A 120 -26.99 -0.74 -2.76
C SER A 120 -25.91 0.31 -2.47
N PRO A 121 -25.20 0.84 -3.48
CA PRO A 121 -24.07 1.76 -3.29
C PRO A 121 -24.51 3.18 -2.91
N ALA A 122 -25.48 3.31 -2.00
CA ALA A 122 -25.98 4.59 -1.53
C ALA A 122 -25.02 5.25 -0.51
N ASP A 123 -24.20 4.46 0.20
CA ASP A 123 -23.36 4.97 1.31
C ASP A 123 -21.86 4.66 1.17
N ALA A 124 -21.44 4.03 0.07
CA ALA A 124 -20.02 3.85 -0.22
C ALA A 124 -19.43 5.21 -0.60
N PHE A 125 -18.59 5.75 0.29
CA PHE A 125 -17.56 6.77 0.04
C PHE A 125 -17.82 7.65 -1.18
N ARG A 126 -18.23 8.92 -1.00
CA ARG A 126 -18.36 9.91 -2.08
C ARG A 126 -17.08 9.99 -2.91
N SER A 127 -16.92 9.09 -3.88
CA SER A 127 -15.85 9.11 -4.84
C SER A 127 -16.20 10.25 -5.76
N ARG A 128 -15.59 11.43 -5.52
CA ARG A 128 -15.74 12.58 -6.41
C ARG A 128 -15.07 12.25 -7.73
N ALA A 129 -15.82 11.60 -8.62
CA ALA A 129 -15.43 11.45 -10.00
C ALA A 129 -15.68 12.80 -10.69
N PHE A 130 -14.61 13.48 -11.10
CA PHE A 130 -14.71 14.72 -11.86
C PHE A 130 -15.07 14.41 -13.32
N LYS A 131 -16.11 15.07 -13.83
CA LYS A 131 -16.52 14.98 -15.24
C LYS A 131 -15.82 16.09 -16.04
N PRO A 132 -15.36 15.82 -17.28
CA PRO A 132 -14.90 16.87 -18.19
C PRO A 132 -15.98 17.94 -18.37
N GLY A 133 -15.59 19.22 -18.32
CA GLY A 133 -16.49 20.37 -18.32
C GLY A 133 -17.11 20.73 -16.96
N GLY A 134 -16.77 19.99 -15.89
CA GLY A 134 -17.20 20.35 -14.53
C GLY A 134 -16.38 21.50 -13.96
N ARG A 135 -17.06 22.46 -13.31
CA ARG A 135 -16.38 23.49 -12.50
C ARG A 135 -15.78 22.87 -11.25
N VAL A 136 -14.50 23.12 -11.03
CA VAL A 136 -13.73 22.67 -9.87
C VAL A 136 -12.95 23.83 -9.27
N TYR A 137 -12.61 23.71 -7.99
CA TYR A 137 -11.65 24.62 -7.37
C TYR A 137 -10.32 23.90 -7.22
N VAL A 138 -9.25 24.55 -7.66
CA VAL A 138 -7.87 24.08 -7.57
C VAL A 138 -7.18 24.82 -6.43
N LEU A 139 -6.43 24.09 -5.62
CA LEU A 139 -5.67 24.66 -4.51
C LEU A 139 -4.43 25.40 -5.05
N ASN A 140 -4.28 26.67 -4.70
CA ASN A 140 -3.12 27.48 -5.03
C ASN A 140 -2.06 27.35 -3.92
N ASN A 141 -0.87 26.85 -4.27
CA ASN A 141 0.26 26.70 -3.34
C ASN A 141 1.23 27.89 -3.36
N GLN A 142 1.01 28.92 -4.19
CA GLN A 142 1.98 30.02 -4.41
C GLN A 142 1.48 31.40 -3.94
N GLY A 143 0.26 31.53 -3.42
CA GLY A 143 -0.24 32.81 -2.89
C GLY A 143 -1.72 32.81 -2.50
N THR A 144 -2.23 34.00 -2.13
CA THR A 144 -3.67 34.27 -1.93
C THR A 144 -4.32 34.68 -3.26
N PRO A 145 -5.53 34.21 -3.61
CA PRO A 145 -6.41 33.34 -2.86
C PRO A 145 -6.04 31.85 -2.96
N LYS A 146 -6.30 31.12 -1.87
CA LYS A 146 -6.01 29.70 -1.69
C LYS A 146 -6.73 28.77 -2.65
N TRP A 147 -7.85 29.20 -3.24
CA TRP A 147 -8.68 28.42 -4.15
C TRP A 147 -8.93 29.20 -5.44
N ILE A 148 -8.62 28.59 -6.58
CA ILE A 148 -8.83 29.16 -7.91
C ILE A 148 -9.89 28.32 -8.63
N ALA A 149 -10.90 28.96 -9.20
CA ALA A 149 -11.90 28.27 -10.01
C ALA A 149 -11.30 27.88 -11.37
N GLY A 150 -11.60 26.67 -11.84
CA GLY A 150 -11.20 26.18 -13.16
C GLY A 150 -12.13 25.08 -13.66
N ASP A 151 -11.95 24.70 -14.92
CA ASP A 151 -12.76 23.68 -15.58
C ASP A 151 -11.95 22.42 -15.86
N VAL A 152 -12.57 21.26 -15.70
CA VAL A 152 -11.92 19.97 -15.96
C VAL A 152 -11.83 19.75 -17.47
N VAL A 153 -10.65 19.87 -18.05
CA VAL A 153 -10.45 19.69 -19.50
C VAL A 153 -10.56 18.22 -19.91
N THR A 154 -9.74 17.35 -19.32
CA THR A 154 -9.73 15.91 -19.61
C THR A 154 -9.25 15.12 -18.40
N ARG A 155 -9.75 13.89 -18.26
CA ARG A 155 -9.32 12.97 -17.21
C ARG A 155 -8.13 12.15 -17.71
N ARG A 156 -6.95 12.35 -17.12
CA ARG A 156 -5.72 11.62 -17.48
C ARG A 156 -5.43 10.38 -16.63
N GLY A 157 -6.24 10.07 -15.63
CA GLY A 157 -6.04 8.86 -14.81
C GLY A 157 -6.99 8.72 -13.61
N LYS A 158 -6.76 7.68 -12.80
CA LYS A 158 -7.40 7.45 -11.51
C LYS A 158 -6.29 7.44 -10.45
N VAL A 159 -6.23 8.51 -9.64
CA VAL A 159 -5.39 8.51 -8.44
C VAL A 159 -6.20 7.82 -7.36
N VAL A 160 -5.69 6.68 -6.88
CA VAL A 160 -6.24 5.94 -5.73
C VAL A 160 -5.63 6.52 -4.46
#